data_AF-A0A4Q1AQK2-F1
#
_entry.id   AF-A0A4Q1AQK2-F1
#
_cell.length_a   1.000
_cell.length_b   1.000
_cell.length_c   1.000
_cell.angle_alpha   90.00
_cell.angle_beta   90.00
_cell.angle_gamma   90.00
#
_symmetry.space_group_name_H-M   'P 1'
#
loop_
_entity.id
_entity.type
_entity.pdbx_description
1 polymer ?
#
loop_
_entity_poly.entity_id
_entity_poly.type
_entity_poly.pdbx_seq_one_letter_code
_entity_poly.pdbx_strand_id
1 'polypeptide(L)'
;MEQFNDFEDFSEEQKEQFFKNVGKNVSRIRKKHKLSQLKLSQLIGHKSTSLVSGAEIYYNKQHFSLEHLALIAFVLNEDITEFFKSI
;
A
#
# COMPACT_ATOMS: atom_id res chain seq x y z
N MET A 1 -22.02 25.16 -0.58
CA MET A 1 -21.40 25.01 0.74
C MET A 1 -20.57 23.76 0.66
N GLU A 2 -19.25 23.86 0.83
CA GLU A 2 -18.40 22.68 0.89
C GLU A 2 -18.76 21.91 2.16
N GLN A 3 -19.37 20.74 1.99
CA GLN A 3 -19.59 19.78 3.08
C GLN A 3 -18.24 19.15 3.38
N PHE A 4 -17.54 19.70 4.35
CA PHE A 4 -16.38 19.04 4.96
C PHE A 4 -16.90 18.05 6.02
N ASN A 5 -16.34 16.85 6.03
CA ASN A 5 -16.59 15.90 7.10
C ASN A 5 -15.80 16.32 8.34
N ASP A 6 -16.32 16.05 9.53
CA ASP A 6 -15.61 16.31 10.76
C ASP A 6 -14.47 15.29 10.95
N PHE A 7 -13.32 15.73 11.46
CA PHE A 7 -12.16 14.85 11.62
C PHE A 7 -12.40 13.76 12.69
N GLU A 8 -13.34 14.00 13.61
CA GLU A 8 -13.77 13.05 14.64
C GLU A 8 -14.54 11.85 14.07
N ASP A 9 -15.19 12.02 12.91
CA ASP A 9 -15.86 10.91 12.21
C ASP A 9 -14.85 9.92 11.62
N PHE A 10 -13.58 10.31 11.48
CA PHE A 10 -12.53 9.45 10.93
C PHE A 10 -11.94 8.53 12.00
N SER A 11 -12.68 7.45 12.25
CA SER A 11 -12.32 6.45 13.26
C SER A 11 -10.96 5.79 12.97
N GLU A 12 -10.29 5.34 14.03
CA GLU A 12 -9.05 4.55 13.88
C GLU A 12 -9.27 3.31 13.02
N GLU A 13 -10.47 2.73 13.06
CA GLU A 13 -10.85 1.60 12.23
C GLU A 13 -10.88 1.95 10.74
N GLN A 14 -11.38 3.14 10.36
CA GLN A 14 -11.33 3.63 8.98
C GLN A 14 -9.88 3.88 8.52
N LYS A 15 -9.01 4.41 9.39
CA LYS A 15 -7.57 4.54 9.12
C LYS A 15 -6.92 3.20 8.86
N GLU A 16 -7.15 2.21 9.73
CA GLU A 16 -6.59 0.87 9.57
C GLU A 16 -7.10 0.18 8.31
N GLN A 17 -8.39 0.32 8.00
CA GLN A 17 -8.96 -0.20 6.75
C GLN A 17 -8.34 0.45 5.52
N PHE A 18 -8.08 1.76 5.56
CA PHE A 18 -7.40 2.47 4.48
C PHE A 18 -5.99 1.88 4.24
N PHE A 19 -5.17 1.73 5.27
CA PHE A 19 -3.84 1.16 5.12
C PHE A 19 -3.87 -0.32 4.69
N LYS A 20 -4.82 -1.12 5.22
CA LYS A 20 -5.05 -2.50 4.76
C LYS A 20 -5.45 -2.55 3.29
N ASN A 21 -6.31 -1.64 2.83
CA ASN A 21 -6.72 -1.60 1.43
C ASN A 21 -5.55 -1.27 0.51
N VAL A 22 -4.74 -0.28 0.88
CA VAL A 22 -3.51 0.04 0.16
C VAL A 22 -2.57 -1.17 0.08
N GLY A 23 -2.32 -1.84 1.22
CA GLY A 23 -1.50 -3.06 1.26
C GLY A 23 -2.05 -4.20 0.41
N LYS A 24 -3.37 -4.43 0.44
CA LYS A 24 -4.05 -5.42 -0.42
C LYS A 24 -3.91 -5.09 -1.89
N ASN A 25 -4.05 -3.82 -2.28
CA ASN A 25 -3.93 -3.40 -3.68
C ASN A 25 -2.51 -3.58 -4.20
N VAL A 26 -1.49 -3.21 -3.40
CA VAL A 26 -0.08 -3.49 -3.71
C VAL A 26 0.12 -5.00 -3.93
N SER A 27 -0.42 -5.84 -3.03
CA SER A 27 -0.34 -7.30 -3.18
C SER A 27 -1.03 -7.81 -4.45
N ARG A 28 -2.20 -7.25 -4.79
CA ARG A 28 -2.96 -7.58 -6.02
C ARG A 28 -2.16 -7.23 -7.27
N ILE A 29 -1.60 -6.02 -7.35
CA ILE A 29 -0.83 -5.57 -8.51
C ILE A 29 0.47 -6.35 -8.59
N ARG A 30 1.15 -6.60 -7.46
CA ARG A 30 2.31 -7.49 -7.41
C ARG A 30 2.00 -8.88 -8.00
N LYS A 31 0.85 -9.47 -7.64
CA LYS A 31 0.39 -10.76 -8.20
C LYS A 31 0.05 -10.65 -9.69
N LYS A 32 -0.58 -9.57 -10.14
CA LYS A 32 -0.85 -9.27 -11.56
C LYS A 32 0.45 -9.27 -12.38
N HIS A 33 1.52 -8.70 -11.84
CA HIS A 33 2.85 -8.66 -12.43
C HIS A 33 3.70 -9.92 -12.17
N LYS A 34 3.14 -10.97 -11.53
CA LYS A 34 3.83 -12.23 -11.16
C LYS A 34 5.10 -12.03 -10.33
N LEU A 35 5.13 -10.99 -9.51
CA LEU A 35 6.28 -10.67 -8.66
C LEU A 35 6.14 -11.33 -7.28
N SER A 36 7.26 -11.80 -6.73
CA SER A 36 7.32 -12.25 -5.34
C SER A 36 7.53 -11.06 -4.40
N GLN A 37 7.18 -11.21 -3.11
CA GLN A 37 7.42 -10.19 -2.08
C GLN A 37 8.91 -9.82 -2.00
N LEU A 38 9.79 -10.81 -2.18
CA LEU A 38 11.24 -10.62 -2.26
C LEU A 38 11.65 -9.76 -3.45
N LYS A 39 11.09 -10.04 -4.62
CA LYS A 39 11.42 -9.29 -5.83
C LYS A 39 10.97 -7.84 -5.73
N LEU A 40 9.77 -7.59 -5.19
CA LEU A 40 9.30 -6.23 -4.96
C LEU A 40 10.23 -5.47 -3.99
N SER A 41 10.61 -6.09 -2.87
CA SER A 41 11.56 -5.52 -1.91
C SER A 41 12.90 -5.15 -2.56
N GLN A 42 13.45 -6.05 -3.39
CA GLN A 42 14.71 -5.79 -4.09
C GLN A 42 14.61 -4.61 -5.05
N LEU A 43 13.48 -4.46 -5.76
CA LEU A 43 13.28 -3.40 -6.73
C LEU A 43 13.15 -2.02 -6.08
N ILE A 44 12.54 -1.94 -4.89
CA ILE A 44 12.48 -0.70 -4.10
C ILE A 44 13.77 -0.41 -3.33
N GLY A 45 14.85 -1.15 -3.56
CA GLY A 45 16.15 -0.92 -2.92
C GLY A 45 16.26 -1.45 -1.48
N HIS A 46 15.23 -2.14 -0.97
CA HIS A 46 15.26 -2.71 0.37
C HIS A 46 15.76 -4.17 0.35
N LYS A 47 16.75 -4.46 1.21
CA LYS A 47 17.33 -5.80 1.37
C LYS A 47 16.40 -6.83 2.05
N SER A 48 15.27 -6.41 2.63
CA SER A 48 14.46 -7.25 3.52
C SER A 48 12.99 -7.32 3.12
N THR A 49 12.53 -8.54 2.86
CA THR A 49 11.14 -8.87 2.46
C THR A 49 10.10 -8.62 3.53
N SER A 50 10.53 -8.56 4.78
CA SER A 50 9.68 -8.37 5.96
C SER A 50 8.90 -7.06 5.94
N LEU A 51 9.46 -6.02 5.33
CA LEU A 51 8.81 -4.71 5.22
C LEU A 51 7.62 -4.79 4.24
N VAL A 52 7.83 -5.43 3.09
CA VAL A 52 6.77 -5.62 2.09
C VAL A 52 5.69 -6.57 2.59
N SER A 53 6.05 -7.70 3.20
CA SER A 53 5.07 -8.66 3.72
C SER A 53 4.29 -8.09 4.90
N GLY A 54 4.95 -7.35 5.80
CA GLY A 54 4.31 -6.64 6.91
C GLY A 54 3.35 -5.55 6.42
N ALA A 55 3.77 -4.73 5.48
CA ALA A 55 2.94 -3.65 4.92
C ALA A 55 1.76 -4.17 4.08
N GLU A 56 1.89 -5.30 3.37
CA GLU A 56 0.79 -5.91 2.61
C GLU A 56 -0.39 -6.33 3.50
N ILE A 57 -0.12 -6.80 4.72
CA ILE A 57 -1.15 -7.30 5.65
C ILE A 57 -1.42 -6.35 6.81
N TYR A 58 -0.82 -5.15 6.79
CA TYR A 58 -0.84 -4.19 7.89
C TYR A 58 -0.42 -4.80 9.24
N TYR A 59 0.62 -5.64 9.22
CA TYR A 59 1.13 -6.30 10.42
C TYR A 59 1.86 -5.30 11.30
N ASN A 60 1.52 -5.25 12.59
CA ASN A 60 2.19 -4.40 13.58
C ASN A 60 2.22 -2.91 13.20
N LYS A 61 1.13 -2.39 12.60
CA LYS A 61 1.01 -1.00 12.08
C LYS A 61 2.00 -0.64 10.97
N GLN A 62 2.67 -1.63 10.36
CA GLN A 62 3.48 -1.39 9.16
C GLN A 62 2.57 -1.08 7.98
N HIS A 63 2.88 0.00 7.27
CA HIS A 63 2.19 0.44 6.08
C HIS A 63 3.20 0.92 5.05
N PHE A 64 2.79 0.94 3.79
CA PHE A 64 3.60 1.54 2.74
C PHE A 64 3.60 3.06 2.91
N SER A 65 4.79 3.67 2.92
CA SER A 65 4.92 5.12 2.81
C SER A 65 4.59 5.56 1.38
N LEU A 66 4.28 6.84 1.19
CA LEU A 66 4.11 7.43 -0.15
C LEU A 66 5.32 7.20 -1.05
N GLU A 67 6.53 7.24 -0.49
CA GLU A 67 7.76 6.95 -1.22
C GLU A 67 7.80 5.49 -1.69
N HIS A 68 7.45 4.53 -0.83
CA HIS A 68 7.34 3.13 -1.23
C HIS A 68 6.30 2.96 -2.35
N LEU A 69 5.12 3.57 -2.23
CA LEU A 69 4.08 3.48 -3.26
C LEU A 69 4.54 4.09 -4.59
N ALA A 70 5.20 5.24 -4.57
CA ALA A 70 5.73 5.88 -5.77
C ALA A 70 6.80 5.03 -6.45
N LEU A 71 7.75 4.46 -5.68
CA LEU A 71 8.75 3.53 -6.19
C LEU A 71 8.12 2.27 -6.77
N ILE A 72 7.14 1.70 -6.07
CA ILE A 72 6.42 0.50 -6.53
C ILE A 72 5.66 0.81 -7.84
N ALA A 73 4.93 1.92 -7.93
CA ALA A 73 4.27 2.35 -9.16
C ALA A 73 5.28 2.51 -10.31
N PHE A 74 6.38 3.20 -10.06
CA PHE A 74 7.42 3.45 -11.05
C PHE A 74 8.05 2.15 -11.57
N VAL A 75 8.42 1.24 -10.66
CA VAL A 75 9.02 -0.05 -11.00
C VAL A 75 8.03 -0.97 -11.72
N LEU A 76 6.77 -1.00 -11.27
CA LEU A 76 5.73 -1.83 -11.87
C LEU A 76 5.14 -1.23 -13.14
N ASN A 77 5.53 0.01 -13.47
CA ASN A 77 4.96 0.79 -14.56
C ASN A 77 3.42 0.84 -14.49
N GLU A 78 2.89 1.05 -13.29
CA GLU A 78 1.46 1.13 -12.97
C GLU A 78 1.15 2.48 -12.32
N ASP A 79 -0.09 2.92 -12.46
CA ASP A 79 -0.52 4.18 -11.85
C ASP A 79 -0.64 4.04 -10.32
N ILE A 80 -0.09 5.00 -9.58
CA ILE A 80 -0.12 4.99 -8.10
C ILE A 80 -1.56 5.01 -7.56
N THR A 81 -2.52 5.55 -8.32
CA THR A 81 -3.95 5.55 -7.98
C THR A 81 -4.52 4.13 -7.87
N GLU A 82 -3.94 3.14 -8.55
CA GLU A 82 -4.35 1.74 -8.44
C GLU A 82 -4.17 1.19 -7.02
N PHE A 83 -3.23 1.74 -6.24
CA PHE A 83 -3.04 1.34 -4.84
C PHE A 83 -4.15 1.86 -3.93
N PHE A 84 -4.88 2.90 -4.33
CA PHE A 84 -5.91 3.54 -3.50
C PHE A 84 -7.34 3.16 -3.90
N LYS A 85 -7.53 2.37 -4.96
CA LYS A 85 -8.87 1.93 -5.38
C LYS A 85 -9.52 1.05 -4.31
N SER A 86 -10.72 1.43 -3.86
CA SER A 86 -11.56 0.52 -3.08
C SER A 86 -12.07 -0.60 -3.99
N ILE A 87 -11.85 -1.85 -3.58
CA ILE A 87 -12.34 -3.07 -4.23
C ILE A 87 -13.28 -3.76 -3.27
#